data_AF-A0A7X6PW66-F1
#
_entry.id   AF-A0A7X6PW66-F1
#
_cell.length_a   1.000
_cell.length_b   1.000
_cell.length_c   1.000
_cell.angle_alpha   90.00
_cell.angle_beta   90.00
_cell.angle_gamma   90.00
#
_symmetry.space_group_name_H-M   'P 1'
#
loop_
_entity.id
_entity.type
_entity.pdbx_description
1 polymer ?
#
loop_
_entity_poly.entity_id
_entity_poly.type
_entity_poly.pdbx_seq_one_letter_code
_entity_poly.pdbx_strand_id
1 'polypeptide(L)'
;MALHSEKNTCESGVIKKNWGGKISFALVYPNSYYVGMSNLGFQVVYRLLNNRSDVVAERVFLPEETELSLHLRAGRNLISMESKVPLSRFDLIAFSISFENDYPNILNLLDLARIPLRSAERDESFPIVMAGGITTFLNPEPIADYIDFFLLGEAEENLNAFVDLFKDTAGKGSSK
;
A
#
# COMPACT_ATOMS: atom_id res chain seq x y z
N MET A 1 7.30 -3.40 -20.88
CA MET A 1 5.90 -3.88 -20.96
C MET A 1 5.78 -5.37 -20.66
N ALA A 2 6.84 -6.18 -20.78
CA ALA A 2 6.77 -7.63 -20.58
C ALA A 2 6.79 -8.13 -19.12
N LEU A 3 7.58 -7.52 -18.22
CA LEU A 3 7.95 -8.17 -16.94
C LEU A 3 6.80 -8.23 -15.90
N HIS A 4 6.03 -7.16 -15.72
CA HIS A 4 4.88 -7.18 -14.80
C HIS A 4 3.66 -7.95 -15.33
N SER A 5 3.69 -8.32 -16.62
CA SER A 5 2.70 -9.16 -17.30
C SER A 5 3.01 -10.64 -17.09
N GLU A 6 4.29 -11.03 -17.16
CA GLU A 6 4.74 -12.41 -16.94
C GLU A 6 4.55 -12.90 -15.49
N LYS A 7 4.74 -12.00 -14.50
CA LYS A 7 4.55 -12.37 -13.08
C LYS A 7 3.11 -12.80 -12.74
N ASN A 8 2.11 -12.26 -13.43
CA ASN A 8 0.69 -12.52 -13.15
C ASN A 8 0.13 -13.79 -13.82
N THR A 9 0.78 -14.32 -14.86
CA THR A 9 0.17 -15.38 -15.71
C THR A 9 0.26 -16.79 -15.10
N CYS A 10 1.08 -17.01 -14.06
CA CYS A 10 1.23 -18.30 -13.39
C CYS A 10 1.03 -18.24 -11.86
N GLU A 11 0.77 -17.07 -11.29
CA GLU A 11 0.58 -16.91 -9.84
C GLU A 11 -0.84 -17.36 -9.43
N SER A 12 -0.93 -18.26 -8.45
CA SER A 12 -2.20 -18.61 -7.80
C SER A 12 -2.44 -17.69 -6.60
N GLY A 13 -3.66 -17.16 -6.46
CA GLY A 13 -4.05 -16.32 -5.33
C GLY A 13 -4.27 -14.83 -5.63
N VAL A 14 -4.10 -14.41 -6.89
CA VAL A 14 -4.45 -13.05 -7.33
C VAL A 14 -5.96 -12.82 -7.21
N ILE A 15 -6.37 -11.82 -6.44
CA ILE A 15 -7.78 -11.40 -6.31
C ILE A 15 -7.96 -10.09 -7.07
N LYS A 16 -8.79 -10.10 -8.12
CA LYS A 16 -9.16 -8.89 -8.86
C LYS A 16 -10.61 -8.52 -8.56
N LYS A 17 -10.84 -7.27 -8.15
CA LYS A 17 -12.17 -6.72 -7.89
C LYS A 17 -12.42 -5.46 -8.71
N ASN A 18 -13.69 -5.21 -9.01
CA ASN A 18 -14.11 -3.92 -9.52
C ASN A 18 -14.03 -2.87 -8.41
N TRP A 19 -13.37 -1.76 -8.68
CA TRP A 19 -13.19 -0.62 -7.77
C TRP A 19 -14.49 0.11 -7.43
N GLY A 20 -15.50 0.09 -8.31
CA GLY A 20 -16.71 0.93 -8.17
C GLY A 20 -17.35 0.87 -6.78
N GLY A 21 -17.37 2.04 -6.11
CA GLY A 21 -17.98 2.28 -4.80
C GLY A 21 -17.27 1.64 -3.60
N LYS A 22 -16.06 1.10 -3.77
CA LYS A 22 -15.28 0.45 -2.71
C LYS A 22 -14.15 1.35 -2.25
N ILE A 23 -13.76 1.18 -0.99
CA ILE A 23 -12.53 1.77 -0.46
C ILE A 23 -11.35 1.02 -1.08
N SER A 24 -10.41 1.76 -1.63
CA SER A 24 -9.26 1.24 -2.36
C SER A 24 -7.98 1.34 -1.53
N PHE A 25 -7.33 0.19 -1.35
CA PHE A 25 -6.05 0.05 -0.64
C PHE A 25 -4.95 -0.33 -1.62
N ALA A 26 -3.91 0.48 -1.70
CA ALA A 26 -2.61 0.07 -2.20
C ALA A 26 -1.86 -0.61 -1.04
N LEU A 27 -1.90 -1.93 -0.99
CA LEU A 27 -1.19 -2.72 0.02
C LEU A 27 0.27 -2.89 -0.42
N VAL A 28 1.16 -2.12 0.20
CA VAL A 28 2.56 -2.00 -0.21
C VAL A 28 3.47 -2.84 0.67
N TYR A 29 4.26 -3.71 0.05
CA TYR A 29 5.41 -4.32 0.70
C TYR A 29 6.67 -3.57 0.27
N PRO A 30 7.43 -2.92 1.18
CA PRO A 30 8.56 -2.05 0.83
C PRO A 30 9.84 -2.81 0.44
N ASN A 31 9.69 -3.89 -0.32
CA ASN A 31 10.78 -4.72 -0.82
C ASN A 31 10.36 -5.36 -2.15
N SER A 32 11.21 -6.22 -2.70
CA SER A 32 10.92 -7.00 -3.90
C SER A 32 9.66 -7.87 -3.74
N TYR A 33 9.04 -8.15 -4.88
CA TYR A 33 7.91 -9.07 -4.99
C TYR A 33 8.16 -10.41 -4.28
N TYR A 34 9.32 -11.04 -4.50
CA TYR A 34 9.61 -12.35 -3.94
C TYR A 34 9.65 -12.36 -2.41
N VAL A 35 10.22 -11.30 -1.82
CA VAL A 35 10.29 -11.17 -0.35
C VAL A 35 8.89 -10.96 0.21
N GLY A 36 8.09 -10.07 -0.38
CA GLY A 36 6.74 -9.81 0.10
C GLY A 36 5.76 -10.97 -0.12
N MET A 37 5.93 -11.75 -1.20
CA MET A 37 5.16 -12.98 -1.41
C MET A 37 5.56 -14.11 -0.46
N SER A 38 6.77 -14.07 0.08
CA SER A 38 7.22 -15.00 1.12
C SER A 38 6.79 -14.57 2.53
N ASN A 39 6.10 -13.43 2.67
CA ASN A 39 5.66 -12.91 3.95
C ASN A 39 4.20 -13.29 4.24
N LEU A 40 4.00 -14.19 5.21
CA LEU A 40 2.65 -14.66 5.55
C LEU A 40 1.74 -13.54 6.08
N GLY A 41 2.27 -12.64 6.92
CA GLY A 41 1.50 -11.52 7.45
C GLY A 41 0.96 -10.62 6.34
N PHE A 42 1.78 -10.33 5.33
CA PHE A 42 1.36 -9.58 4.14
C PHE A 42 0.23 -10.29 3.37
N GLN A 43 0.36 -11.61 3.15
CA GLN A 43 -0.67 -12.41 2.48
C GLN A 43 -1.99 -12.45 3.28
N VAL A 44 -1.90 -12.52 4.61
CA VAL A 44 -3.07 -12.50 5.50
C VAL A 44 -3.79 -11.15 5.38
N VAL A 45 -3.09 -10.02 5.48
CA VAL A 45 -3.68 -8.69 5.32
C VAL A 45 -4.33 -8.53 3.94
N TYR A 46 -3.65 -8.96 2.87
CA TYR A 46 -4.19 -8.94 1.52
C TYR A 46 -5.52 -9.70 1.42
N ARG A 47 -5.60 -10.89 2.01
CA ARG A 47 -6.80 -11.72 2.02
C ARG A 47 -7.90 -11.11 2.89
N LEU A 48 -7.58 -10.58 4.07
CA LEU A 48 -8.54 -9.95 4.98
C LEU A 48 -9.24 -8.76 4.30
N LEU A 49 -8.47 -7.84 3.72
CA LEU A 49 -9.01 -6.72 2.96
C LEU A 49 -9.88 -7.20 1.80
N ASN A 50 -9.38 -8.18 1.03
CA ASN A 50 -10.10 -8.70 -0.12
C ASN A 50 -11.24 -9.67 0.22
N ASN A 51 -11.43 -10.09 1.47
CA ASN A 51 -12.63 -10.82 1.87
C ASN A 51 -13.83 -9.89 2.08
N ARG A 52 -13.59 -8.58 2.30
CA ARG A 52 -14.65 -7.59 2.43
C ARG A 52 -15.26 -7.23 1.08
N SER A 53 -16.58 -7.16 0.98
CA SER A 53 -17.27 -6.82 -0.27
C SER A 53 -17.14 -5.34 -0.64
N ASP A 54 -16.83 -4.47 0.32
CA ASP A 54 -16.74 -3.02 0.19
C ASP A 54 -15.31 -2.48 0.07
N VAL A 55 -14.32 -3.37 -0.05
CA VAL A 55 -12.90 -3.03 -0.21
C VAL A 55 -12.32 -3.67 -1.48
N VAL A 56 -11.46 -2.92 -2.16
CA VAL A 56 -10.51 -3.44 -3.14
C VAL A 56 -9.09 -3.21 -2.62
N ALA A 57 -8.30 -4.29 -2.48
CA ALA A 57 -6.90 -4.16 -2.12
C ALA A 57 -6.03 -4.71 -3.26
N GLU A 58 -5.08 -3.90 -3.70
CA GLU A 58 -4.13 -4.24 -4.75
C GLU A 58 -2.71 -4.14 -4.21
N ARG A 59 -1.84 -5.04 -4.64
CA ARG A 59 -0.49 -5.16 -4.13
C ARG A 59 0.46 -4.24 -4.88
N VAL A 60 1.42 -3.69 -4.15
CA VAL A 60 2.50 -2.88 -4.70
C VAL A 60 3.82 -3.33 -4.06
N PHE A 61 4.87 -3.37 -4.87
CA PHE A 61 6.21 -3.77 -4.44
C PHE A 61 7.24 -2.76 -4.96
N LEU A 62 8.42 -2.78 -4.36
CA LEU A 62 9.56 -2.04 -4.88
C LEU A 62 9.98 -2.62 -6.24
N PRO A 63 10.01 -1.80 -7.32
CA PRO A 63 10.51 -2.25 -8.61
C PRO A 63 11.99 -2.64 -8.53
N GLU A 64 12.39 -3.66 -9.26
CA GLU A 64 13.81 -4.01 -9.41
C GLU A 64 14.56 -2.90 -10.17
N GLU A 65 15.89 -2.76 -10.00
CA GLU A 65 16.68 -1.66 -10.58
C GLU A 65 16.45 -1.45 -12.09
N THR A 66 16.31 -2.56 -12.83
CA THR A 66 16.03 -2.53 -14.27
C THR A 66 14.67 -1.91 -14.57
N GLU A 67 13.64 -2.21 -13.78
CA GLU A 67 12.32 -1.61 -13.88
C GLU A 67 12.31 -0.16 -13.40
N LEU A 68 13.06 0.16 -12.35
CA LEU A 68 13.20 1.50 -11.79
C LEU A 68 13.75 2.48 -12.84
N SER A 69 14.82 2.08 -13.54
CA SER A 69 15.41 2.88 -14.61
C SER A 69 14.41 3.18 -15.74
N LEU A 70 13.52 2.24 -16.05
CA LEU A 70 12.47 2.41 -17.05
C LEU A 70 11.33 3.32 -16.56
N HIS A 71 10.96 3.23 -15.28
CA HIS A 71 9.94 4.11 -14.69
C HIS A 71 10.41 5.57 -14.70
N LEU A 72 11.64 5.81 -14.25
CA LEU A 72 12.26 7.14 -14.21
C LEU A 72 12.38 7.74 -15.62
N ARG A 73 12.90 6.98 -16.59
CA ARG A 73 13.04 7.44 -17.98
C ARG A 73 11.72 7.71 -18.68
N ALA A 74 10.66 6.96 -18.34
CA ALA A 74 9.35 7.10 -18.95
C ALA A 74 8.43 8.06 -18.20
N GLY A 75 8.89 8.65 -17.08
CA GLY A 75 8.06 9.48 -16.19
C GLY A 75 6.83 8.73 -15.66
N ARG A 76 6.91 7.40 -15.53
CA ARG A 76 5.80 6.56 -15.10
C ARG A 76 5.72 6.56 -13.58
N ASN A 77 4.52 6.80 -13.06
CA ASN A 77 4.23 6.65 -11.65
C ASN A 77 4.28 5.16 -11.27
N LEU A 78 4.59 4.89 -10.00
CA LEU A 78 4.44 3.57 -9.40
C LEU A 78 2.98 3.09 -9.53
N ILE A 79 2.80 1.82 -9.93
CA ILE A 79 1.49 1.22 -10.22
C ILE A 79 1.28 -0.07 -9.43
N SER A 80 0.01 -0.42 -9.21
CA SER A 80 -0.41 -1.68 -8.61
C SER A 80 -0.19 -2.90 -9.51
N MET A 81 -0.12 -4.09 -8.91
CA MET A 81 0.11 -5.33 -9.64
C MET A 81 -1.12 -5.82 -10.41
N GLU A 82 -2.30 -5.74 -9.81
CA GLU A 82 -3.54 -6.37 -10.29
C GLU A 82 -4.12 -5.63 -11.50
N SER A 83 -4.30 -4.32 -11.36
CA SER A 83 -4.98 -3.47 -12.33
C SER A 83 -4.10 -2.39 -12.96
N LYS A 84 -2.82 -2.31 -12.58
CA LYS A 84 -1.85 -1.33 -13.12
C LYS A 84 -2.27 0.12 -12.89
N VAL A 85 -2.88 0.39 -11.73
CA VAL A 85 -3.38 1.71 -11.36
C VAL A 85 -2.31 2.47 -10.56
N PRO A 86 -2.09 3.77 -10.83
CA PRO A 86 -1.15 4.57 -10.05
C PRO A 86 -1.54 4.67 -8.57
N LEU A 87 -0.56 4.71 -7.67
CA LEU A 87 -0.80 4.80 -6.22
C LEU A 87 -1.60 6.04 -5.81
N SER A 88 -1.44 7.15 -6.54
CA SER A 88 -2.18 8.39 -6.28
C SER A 88 -3.69 8.30 -6.52
N ARG A 89 -4.20 7.18 -7.05
CA ARG A 89 -5.64 6.95 -7.24
C ARG A 89 -6.31 6.13 -6.14
N PHE A 90 -5.54 5.60 -5.20
CA PHE A 90 -6.10 4.86 -4.09
C PHE A 90 -6.61 5.82 -3.02
N ASP A 91 -7.51 5.34 -2.17
CA ASP A 91 -7.95 6.08 -0.98
C ASP A 91 -6.88 5.97 0.11
N LEU A 92 -6.26 4.78 0.24
CA LEU A 92 -5.20 4.52 1.20
C LEU A 92 -3.99 3.82 0.56
N ILE A 93 -2.81 4.18 1.06
CA ILE A 93 -1.56 3.44 0.87
C ILE A 93 -1.19 2.80 2.20
N ALA A 94 -1.21 1.48 2.25
CA ALA A 94 -0.93 0.72 3.46
C ALA A 94 0.41 -0.01 3.36
N PHE A 95 1.44 0.52 4.02
CA PHE A 95 2.73 -0.12 4.13
C PHE A 95 2.71 -1.26 5.15
N SER A 96 3.08 -2.46 4.73
CA SER A 96 3.28 -3.63 5.60
C SER A 96 4.78 -3.85 5.82
N ILE A 97 5.29 -3.42 6.95
CA ILE A 97 6.73 -3.33 7.22
C ILE A 97 7.17 -4.48 8.11
N SER A 98 8.12 -5.27 7.59
CA SER A 98 8.63 -6.46 8.29
C SER A 98 10.06 -6.29 8.81
N PHE A 99 10.83 -5.38 8.19
CA PHE A 99 12.23 -5.14 8.55
C PHE A 99 12.51 -3.63 8.62
N GLU A 100 13.30 -3.23 9.61
CA GLU A 100 13.73 -1.84 9.78
C GLU A 100 14.54 -1.32 8.59
N ASN A 101 15.32 -2.21 7.96
CA ASN A 101 16.10 -1.90 6.76
C ASN A 101 15.24 -1.51 5.55
N ASP A 102 13.92 -1.74 5.59
CA ASP A 102 13.02 -1.35 4.51
C ASP A 102 12.52 0.11 4.63
N TYR A 103 12.84 0.84 5.71
CA TYR A 103 12.40 2.23 5.86
C TYR A 103 12.81 3.17 4.71
N PRO A 104 14.06 3.13 4.20
CA PRO A 104 14.43 3.94 3.04
C PRO A 104 13.60 3.60 1.80
N ASN A 105 13.15 2.35 1.66
CA ASN A 105 12.32 1.93 0.53
C ASN A 105 10.93 2.58 0.58
N ILE A 106 10.41 2.90 1.76
CA ILE A 106 9.14 3.65 1.90
C ILE A 106 9.28 5.02 1.23
N LEU A 107 10.37 5.74 1.53
CA LEU A 107 10.63 7.06 0.95
C LEU A 107 10.80 6.95 -0.58
N ASN A 108 11.55 5.95 -1.04
CA ASN A 108 11.70 5.69 -2.47
C ASN A 108 10.35 5.42 -3.16
N LEU A 109 9.47 4.64 -2.53
CA LEU A 109 8.15 4.30 -3.09
C LEU A 109 7.23 5.52 -3.15
N LEU A 110 7.24 6.37 -2.11
CA LEU A 110 6.49 7.63 -2.11
C LEU A 110 6.99 8.59 -3.19
N ASP A 111 8.31 8.74 -3.34
CA ASP A 111 8.92 9.57 -4.40
C ASP A 111 8.55 9.06 -5.80
N LEU A 112 8.65 7.75 -6.03
CA LEU A 112 8.24 7.12 -7.30
C LEU A 112 6.74 7.24 -7.60
N ALA A 113 5.92 7.31 -6.55
CA ALA A 113 4.49 7.56 -6.66
C ALA A 113 4.15 9.06 -6.83
N ARG A 114 5.14 9.96 -6.70
CA ARG A 114 4.99 11.42 -6.65
C ARG A 114 4.08 11.88 -5.51
N ILE A 115 4.22 11.25 -4.35
CA ILE A 115 3.51 11.59 -3.13
C ILE A 115 4.48 12.35 -2.24
N PRO A 116 4.07 13.51 -1.68
CA PRO A 116 4.90 14.24 -0.73
C PRO A 116 5.41 13.31 0.38
N LEU A 117 6.71 13.38 0.64
CA LEU A 117 7.37 12.47 1.58
C LEU A 117 6.81 12.68 2.98
N ARG A 118 6.80 13.94 3.45
CA ARG A 118 6.35 14.29 4.79
C ARG A 118 4.83 14.26 4.85
N SER A 119 4.29 13.64 5.90
CA SER A 119 2.84 13.63 6.17
C SER A 119 2.27 15.05 6.23
N ALA A 120 2.99 15.99 6.84
CA ALA A 120 2.58 17.39 6.96
C ALA A 120 2.43 18.13 5.61
N GLU A 121 2.95 17.59 4.51
CA GLU A 121 2.86 18.16 3.16
C GLU A 121 1.71 17.55 2.34
N ARG A 122 0.99 16.56 2.89
CA ARG A 122 -0.17 15.93 2.24
C ARG A 122 -1.47 16.60 2.67
N ASP A 123 -2.25 17.05 1.69
CA ASP A 123 -3.62 17.51 1.89
C ASP A 123 -4.64 16.42 1.46
N GLU A 124 -5.93 16.78 1.45
CA GLU A 124 -7.02 15.85 1.09
C GLU A 124 -6.99 15.37 -0.38
N SER A 125 -6.11 15.95 -1.22
CA SER A 125 -5.94 15.50 -2.61
C SER A 125 -5.01 14.28 -2.74
N PHE A 126 -4.31 13.91 -1.67
CA PHE A 126 -3.42 12.76 -1.63
C PHE A 126 -4.06 11.57 -0.89
N PRO A 127 -3.69 10.33 -1.25
CA PRO A 127 -4.08 9.16 -0.47
C PRO A 127 -3.54 9.26 0.95
N ILE A 128 -4.30 8.73 1.91
CA ILE A 128 -3.83 8.60 3.28
C ILE A 128 -2.80 7.47 3.33
N VAL A 129 -1.63 7.75 3.88
CA VAL A 129 -0.52 6.82 4.00
C VAL A 129 -0.48 6.27 5.42
N MET A 130 -0.72 4.98 5.55
CA MET A 130 -0.65 4.26 6.81
C MET A 130 0.45 3.22 6.80
N ALA A 131 0.92 2.84 7.99
CA ALA A 131 1.87 1.75 8.15
C ALA A 131 1.45 0.79 9.25
N GLY A 132 1.76 -0.49 9.05
CA GLY A 132 1.61 -1.56 10.02
C GLY A 132 2.72 -2.59 9.87
N GLY A 133 2.61 -3.68 10.62
CA GLY A 133 3.60 -4.76 10.64
C GLY A 133 4.52 -4.69 11.87
N ILE A 134 5.27 -5.76 12.09
CA ILE A 134 6.00 -5.99 13.35
C ILE A 134 6.96 -4.85 13.70
N THR A 135 7.61 -4.24 12.71
CA THR A 135 8.58 -3.16 12.96
C THR A 135 7.89 -1.89 13.48
N THR A 136 6.70 -1.57 12.96
CA THR A 136 5.92 -0.40 13.44
C THR A 136 5.41 -0.59 14.86
N PHE A 137 5.16 -1.84 15.26
CA PHE A 137 4.78 -2.16 16.63
C PHE A 137 5.94 -2.00 17.61
N LEU A 138 7.17 -2.28 17.18
CA LEU A 138 8.37 -2.15 18.00
C LEU A 138 8.85 -0.71 18.11
N ASN A 139 8.96 0.01 16.99
CA ASN A 139 9.43 1.39 16.96
C ASN A 139 8.94 2.12 15.70
N PRO A 140 7.82 2.86 15.76
CA PRO A 140 7.32 3.62 14.61
C PRO A 140 8.07 4.96 14.41
N GLU A 141 8.80 5.44 15.42
CA GLU A 141 9.42 6.78 15.45
C GLU A 141 10.28 7.11 14.22
N PRO A 142 11.14 6.20 13.70
CA PRO A 142 12.04 6.55 12.58
C PRO A 142 11.31 6.95 11.29
N ILE A 143 10.04 6.57 11.15
CA ILE A 143 9.23 6.85 9.97
C ILE A 143 7.99 7.72 10.28
N ALA A 144 7.84 8.20 11.51
CA ALA A 144 6.66 8.94 11.96
C ALA A 144 6.38 10.20 11.12
N ASP A 145 7.42 10.92 10.70
CA ASP A 145 7.28 12.12 9.86
C ASP A 145 6.69 11.86 8.46
N TYR A 146 6.68 10.60 8.00
CA TYR A 146 6.31 10.22 6.64
C TYR A 146 4.99 9.44 6.53
N ILE A 147 4.42 9.04 7.67
CA ILE A 147 3.22 8.19 7.77
C ILE A 147 2.12 8.99 8.47
N ASP A 148 0.90 9.02 7.92
CA ASP A 148 -0.21 9.78 8.50
C ASP A 148 -0.72 9.13 9.80
N PHE A 149 -0.77 7.80 9.84
CA PHE A 149 -1.03 7.07 11.07
C PHE A 149 -0.52 5.62 11.03
N PHE A 150 -0.35 5.03 12.20
CA PHE A 150 0.06 3.63 12.35
C PHE A 150 -1.11 2.77 12.81
N LEU A 151 -1.32 1.62 12.16
CA LEU A 151 -2.22 0.59 12.66
C LEU A 151 -1.40 -0.42 13.47
N LEU A 152 -1.36 -0.21 14.77
CA LEU A 152 -0.60 -1.04 15.71
C LEU A 152 -1.40 -2.28 16.14
N GLY A 153 -0.71 -3.39 16.38
CA GLY A 153 -1.30 -4.66 16.81
C GLY A 153 -1.60 -5.61 15.66
N GLU A 154 -2.46 -6.59 15.91
CA GLU A 154 -2.78 -7.64 14.96
C GLU A 154 -3.82 -7.18 13.93
N ALA A 155 -3.51 -7.38 12.65
CA ALA A 155 -4.40 -6.98 11.57
C ALA A 155 -5.72 -7.76 11.58
N GLU A 156 -5.72 -9.02 12.01
CA GLU A 156 -6.92 -9.86 12.11
C GLU A 156 -7.99 -9.24 13.02
N GLU A 157 -7.56 -8.59 14.10
CA GLU A 157 -8.45 -7.98 15.09
C GLU A 157 -8.83 -6.55 14.67
N ASN A 158 -7.86 -5.75 14.23
CA ASN A 158 -8.04 -4.31 14.10
C ASN A 158 -8.50 -3.85 12.71
N LEU A 159 -8.21 -4.61 11.65
CA LEU A 159 -8.38 -4.12 10.28
C LEU A 159 -9.86 -3.93 9.90
N ASN A 160 -10.75 -4.82 10.32
CA ASN A 160 -12.17 -4.69 10.03
C ASN A 160 -12.79 -3.45 10.70
N ALA A 161 -12.52 -3.28 12.00
CA ALA A 161 -12.99 -2.12 12.75
C ALA A 161 -12.43 -0.81 12.18
N PHE A 162 -11.16 -0.82 11.76
CA PHE A 162 -10.56 0.32 11.08
C PHE A 162 -11.28 0.66 9.76
N VAL A 163 -11.54 -0.32 8.90
CA VAL A 163 -12.23 -0.07 7.62
C VAL A 163 -13.64 0.47 7.85
N ASP A 164 -14.36 -0.06 8.85
CA ASP A 164 -15.70 0.42 9.18
C ASP A 164 -15.67 1.88 9.65
N LEU A 165 -14.72 2.23 10.53
CA LEU A 165 -14.51 3.61 11.01
C LEU A 165 -14.11 4.56 9.87
N PHE A 166 -13.20 4.12 8.99
CA PHE A 166 -12.74 4.89 7.85
C PHE A 166 -13.90 5.21 6.90
N LYS A 167 -14.74 4.22 6.61
CA LYS A 167 -15.93 4.37 5.76
C LYS A 167 -16.92 5.37 6.33
N ASP A 168 -17.18 5.30 7.64
CA ASP A 168 -18.07 6.24 8.33
C ASP A 168 -17.54 7.67 8.27
N THR A 169 -16.23 7.85 8.34
CA THR A 169 -15.59 9.17 8.28
C THR A 169 -15.60 9.72 6.85
N ALA A 170 -15.28 8.88 5.86
CA ALA A 170 -15.34 9.24 4.45
C ALA A 170 -16.78 9.57 3.99
N GLY A 171 -17.78 8.86 4.51
CA GLY A 171 -19.20 9.15 4.24
C GLY A 171 -19.74 10.39 4.96
N LYS A 172 -19.05 10.87 6.00
CA LYS A 172 -19.46 12.05 6.79
C LYS A 172 -18.92 13.38 6.27
N GLY A 173 -18.08 13.40 5.24
CA GLY A 173 -17.67 14.60 4.50
C GLY A 173 -17.11 15.72 5.38
N SER A 174 -15.77 15.84 5.41
CA SER A 174 -15.00 17.03 5.78
C SER A 174 -15.62 17.96 6.82
N SER A 175 -15.35 17.68 8.10
CA SER A 175 -15.16 18.73 9.08
C SER A 175 -14.00 18.32 9.97
N LYS A 176 -12.81 18.80 9.59
CA LYS A 176 -11.77 19.11 10.57
C LYS A 176 -12.29 20.18 11.52
#